data_AF-A0A6B0URP3-F1
#
_entry.id   AF-A0A6B0URP3-F1
#
_cell.length_a   1.000
_cell.length_b   1.000
_cell.length_c   1.000
_cell.angle_alpha   90.00
_cell.angle_beta   90.00
_cell.angle_gamma   90.00
#
_symmetry.space_group_name_H-M   'P 1'
#
loop_
_entity.id
_entity.type
_entity.pdbx_description
1 polymer ?
#
loop_
_entity_poly.entity_id
_entity_poly.type
_entity_poly.pdbx_seq_one_letter_code
_entity_poly.pdbx_strand_id
1 'polypeptide(L)'
;MLLLKAILFVLIAEIESGSTSSAKGNEEEKTQLPPDSYINVTDKDGCWYLQIVDVQGENFMGFLALNCTKTCPNGEYQTVVDGNKCTVSLEVLGGAEVNVTVGSCALGCCSPDSPPQHRTIPLTDERSGG
;
A
#
# COMPACT_ATOMS: atom_id res chain seq x y z
N MET A 1 -43.85 37.59 34.14
CA MET A 1 -43.62 36.26 33.53
C MET A 1 -43.02 36.51 32.15
N LEU A 2 -41.70 36.74 32.09
CA LEU A 2 -40.65 35.75 31.78
C LEU A 2 -40.80 35.14 30.38
N LEU A 3 -39.93 35.57 29.46
CA LEU A 3 -39.38 34.73 28.39
C LEU A 3 -38.12 35.42 27.81
N LEU A 4 -37.01 35.29 28.55
CA LEU A 4 -35.68 35.47 27.97
C LEU A 4 -35.46 34.33 26.98
N LYS A 5 -35.21 34.66 25.71
CA LYS A 5 -34.71 33.70 24.72
C LYS A 5 -33.22 33.47 24.99
N ALA A 6 -32.90 32.34 25.62
CA ALA A 6 -31.53 31.89 25.73
C ALA A 6 -31.06 31.38 24.36
N ILE A 7 -30.02 32.00 23.81
CA ILE A 7 -29.29 31.50 22.64
C ILE A 7 -28.15 30.66 23.18
N LEU A 8 -28.18 29.35 22.93
CA LEU A 8 -27.12 28.42 23.27
C LEU A 8 -26.20 28.26 22.05
N PHE A 9 -25.10 29.02 22.03
CA PHE A 9 -23.95 28.69 21.17
C PHE A 9 -23.06 27.72 21.96
N VAL A 10 -23.14 26.43 21.63
CA VAL A 10 -22.13 25.48 22.07
C VAL A 10 -20.90 25.67 21.18
N LEU A 11 -19.95 26.47 21.66
CA LEU A 11 -18.58 26.45 21.17
C LEU A 11 -18.00 25.10 21.56
N ILE A 12 -17.93 24.17 20.61
CA ILE A 12 -17.16 22.94 20.79
C ILE A 12 -15.71 23.38 20.77
N ALA A 13 -15.14 23.46 21.97
CA ALA A 13 -13.73 23.71 22.20
C ALA A 13 -12.89 22.68 21.45
N GLU A 14 -11.87 23.18 20.76
CA GLU A 14 -10.75 22.41 20.25
C GLU A 14 -10.17 21.58 21.40
N ILE A 15 -10.30 20.27 21.30
CA ILE A 15 -9.54 19.35 22.14
C ILE A 15 -8.32 18.96 21.30
N GLU A 16 -7.22 19.64 21.57
CA GLU A 16 -5.87 19.25 21.20
C GLU A 16 -5.60 17.87 21.83
N SER A 17 -6.08 16.83 21.17
CA SER A 17 -5.81 15.45 21.54
C SER A 17 -4.49 15.07 20.88
N GLY A 18 -3.42 15.30 21.64
CA GLY A 18 -2.08 14.85 21.30
C GLY A 18 -2.07 13.34 21.06
N SER A 19 -1.98 12.95 19.79
CA SER A 19 -1.27 11.77 19.27
C SER A 19 -1.47 11.70 17.76
N THR A 20 -0.87 12.62 17.02
CA THR A 20 -0.59 12.41 15.60
C THR A 20 0.77 11.73 15.49
N SER A 21 0.80 10.45 15.89
CA SER A 21 1.87 9.57 15.44
C SER A 21 1.61 9.15 14.00
N SER A 22 2.68 9.22 13.24
CA SER A 22 2.91 8.62 11.92
C SER A 22 2.45 9.43 10.72
N ALA A 23 3.46 10.11 10.17
CA ALA A 23 3.67 10.43 8.76
C ALA A 23 2.40 10.60 7.92
N LYS A 24 2.09 11.87 7.63
CA LYS A 24 1.62 12.29 6.32
C LYS A 24 2.43 11.52 5.28
N GLY A 25 1.83 10.47 4.71
CA GLY A 25 2.37 9.74 3.57
C GLY A 25 2.65 10.76 2.51
N ASN A 26 3.92 11.17 2.44
CA ASN A 26 4.60 11.57 1.25
C ASN A 26 3.92 10.85 0.09
N GLU A 27 3.30 11.64 -0.79
CA GLU A 27 3.05 11.22 -2.17
C GLU A 27 4.42 10.79 -2.69
N GLU A 28 4.73 9.51 -2.50
CA GLU A 28 5.95 8.92 -2.97
C GLU A 28 5.95 9.19 -4.46
N GLU A 29 7.00 9.87 -4.90
CA GLU A 29 7.61 9.59 -6.18
C GLU A 29 7.75 8.06 -6.24
N LYS A 30 6.68 7.41 -6.70
CA LYS A 30 6.50 5.97 -6.62
C LYS A 30 7.54 5.45 -7.58
N THR A 31 8.70 5.09 -7.05
CA THR A 31 9.88 4.69 -7.83
C THR A 31 9.39 3.77 -8.92
N GLN A 32 9.38 4.27 -10.15
CA GLN A 32 8.60 3.64 -11.21
C GLN A 32 9.35 2.38 -11.57
N LEU A 33 8.82 1.25 -11.10
CA LEU A 33 9.36 -0.06 -11.43
C LEU A 33 9.45 -0.19 -12.96
N PRO A 34 10.51 -0.83 -13.49
CA PRO A 34 10.59 -1.16 -14.89
C PRO A 34 9.28 -1.79 -15.39
N PRO A 35 8.85 -1.48 -16.63
CA PRO A 35 7.81 -2.23 -17.29
C PRO A 35 8.12 -3.74 -17.25
N ASP A 36 7.09 -4.58 -17.24
CA ASP A 36 7.18 -6.05 -17.20
C ASP A 36 7.71 -6.64 -15.88
N SER A 37 8.17 -5.83 -14.92
CA SER A 37 8.64 -6.32 -13.62
C SER A 37 7.50 -6.59 -12.62
N TYR A 38 6.25 -6.38 -13.02
CA TYR A 38 5.08 -6.51 -12.16
C TYR A 38 3.91 -7.15 -12.93
N ILE A 39 3.05 -7.82 -12.17
CA ILE A 39 1.86 -8.51 -12.68
C ILE A 39 0.65 -7.63 -12.40
N ASN A 40 -0.17 -7.40 -13.42
CA ASN A 40 -1.47 -6.77 -13.27
C ASN A 40 -2.54 -7.82 -12.92
N VAL A 41 -2.95 -7.88 -11.66
CA VAL A 41 -3.99 -8.80 -11.19
C VAL A 41 -5.34 -8.15 -11.39
N THR A 42 -6.25 -8.82 -12.08
CA THR A 42 -7.64 -8.38 -12.26
C THR A 42 -8.58 -9.39 -11.62
N ASP A 43 -9.51 -8.92 -10.80
CA ASP A 43 -10.52 -9.76 -10.17
C ASP A 43 -11.76 -9.97 -11.06
N LYS A 44 -12.73 -10.74 -10.54
CA LYS A 44 -13.98 -11.07 -11.24
C LYS A 44 -14.85 -9.86 -11.58
N ASP A 45 -14.69 -8.74 -10.87
CA ASP A 45 -15.45 -7.51 -11.06
C ASP A 45 -14.70 -6.53 -11.98
N GLY A 46 -13.55 -6.95 -12.51
CA GLY A 46 -12.70 -6.15 -13.39
C GLY A 46 -11.87 -5.11 -12.63
N CYS A 47 -11.81 -5.18 -11.30
CA CYS A 47 -10.92 -4.31 -10.52
C CYS A 47 -9.51 -4.87 -10.51
N TRP A 48 -8.51 -4.00 -10.59
CA TRP A 48 -7.12 -4.39 -10.79
C TRP A 48 -6.13 -3.70 -9.87
N TYR A 49 -5.04 -4.39 -9.57
CA TYR A 49 -3.90 -3.89 -8.80
C TYR A 49 -2.61 -4.56 -9.27
N LEU A 50 -1.48 -3.94 -8.94
CA LEU A 50 -0.16 -4.43 -9.34
C LEU A 50 0.47 -5.23 -8.19
N GLN A 51 1.17 -6.31 -8.52
CA GLN A 51 1.99 -7.06 -7.58
C GLN A 51 3.30 -7.52 -8.21
N ILE A 52 4.30 -7.80 -7.38
CA ILE A 52 5.56 -8.42 -7.80
C ILE A 52 5.65 -9.85 -7.27
N VAL A 53 6.49 -10.65 -7.91
CA VAL A 53 6.83 -12.00 -7.42
C VAL A 53 7.73 -11.85 -6.20
N ASP A 54 7.40 -12.53 -5.12
CA ASP A 54 8.20 -12.57 -3.90
C ASP A 54 9.11 -13.79 -3.94
N VAL A 55 10.42 -13.56 -4.07
CA VAL A 55 11.43 -14.61 -4.05
C VAL A 55 12.53 -14.28 -3.06
N GLN A 56 13.09 -15.31 -2.43
CA GLN A 56 14.27 -15.19 -1.58
C GLN A 56 15.30 -16.23 -2.03
N GLY A 57 16.29 -15.78 -2.82
CA GLY A 57 17.13 -16.69 -3.59
C GLY A 57 16.28 -17.44 -4.61
N GLU A 58 16.35 -18.77 -4.62
CA GLU A 58 15.56 -19.64 -5.51
C GLU A 58 14.18 -20.01 -4.94
N ASN A 59 13.87 -19.58 -3.70
CA ASN A 59 12.62 -19.94 -3.04
C ASN A 59 11.49 -18.97 -3.41
N PHE A 60 10.40 -19.50 -3.97
CA PHE A 60 9.16 -18.76 -4.16
C PHE A 60 8.45 -18.58 -2.82
N MET A 61 8.28 -17.32 -2.42
CA MET A 61 7.65 -16.93 -1.16
C MET A 61 6.21 -16.47 -1.34
N GLY A 62 5.80 -16.12 -2.57
CA GLY A 62 4.45 -15.67 -2.88
C GLY A 62 4.43 -14.46 -3.80
N PHE A 63 3.50 -13.54 -3.54
CA PHE A 63 3.37 -12.28 -4.26
C PHE A 63 3.22 -11.13 -3.28
N LEU A 64 3.76 -9.97 -3.63
CA LEU A 64 3.61 -8.73 -2.85
C LEU A 64 2.81 -7.72 -3.67
N ALA A 65 1.63 -7.34 -3.18
CA ALA A 65 0.89 -6.23 -3.75
C ALA A 65 1.68 -4.91 -3.60
N LEU A 66 1.78 -4.14 -4.66
CA LEU A 66 2.42 -2.82 -4.65
C LEU A 66 1.57 -1.75 -3.96
N ASN A 67 0.27 -2.02 -3.80
CA ASN A 67 -0.66 -1.21 -3.04
C ASN A 67 -1.78 -2.11 -2.50
N CYS A 68 -2.31 -1.79 -1.32
CA CYS A 68 -3.46 -2.46 -0.73
C CYS A 68 -4.80 -1.91 -1.23
N THR A 69 -4.78 -1.12 -2.31
CA THR A 69 -5.96 -0.67 -3.04
C THR A 69 -5.92 -1.18 -4.47
N LYS A 70 -7.10 -1.42 -5.03
CA LYS A 70 -7.32 -1.80 -6.43
C LYS A 70 -8.23 -0.77 -7.09
N THR A 71 -7.96 -0.46 -8.34
CA THR A 71 -8.79 0.45 -9.14
C THR A 71 -9.87 -0.35 -9.82
N CYS A 72 -11.07 0.20 -10.00
CA CYS A 72 -12.20 -0.47 -10.64
C CYS A 72 -12.63 0.27 -11.92
N PRO A 73 -13.34 -0.37 -12.86
CA PRO A 73 -13.65 0.21 -14.18
C PRO A 73 -14.48 1.50 -14.12
N ASN A 74 -15.22 1.70 -13.03
CA ASN A 74 -15.98 2.91 -12.73
C ASN A 74 -15.13 4.06 -12.17
N GLY A 75 -13.82 3.87 -12.01
CA GLY A 75 -12.89 4.83 -11.42
C GLY A 75 -12.87 4.84 -9.89
N GLU A 76 -13.64 3.96 -9.24
CA GLU A 76 -13.59 3.80 -7.79
C GLU A 76 -12.36 3.02 -7.36
N TYR A 77 -11.94 3.24 -6.11
CA TYR A 77 -10.93 2.43 -5.44
C TYR A 77 -11.61 1.49 -4.45
N GLN A 78 -11.19 0.24 -4.45
CA GLN A 78 -11.56 -0.76 -3.46
C GLN A 78 -10.33 -1.27 -2.74
N THR A 79 -10.51 -1.95 -1.62
CA THR A 79 -9.40 -2.57 -0.89
C THR A 79 -9.01 -3.91 -1.53
N VAL A 80 -7.71 -4.17 -1.56
CA VAL A 80 -7.17 -5.52 -1.67
C VAL A 80 -7.57 -6.27 -0.40
N VAL A 81 -7.77 -7.59 -0.50
CA VAL A 81 -8.21 -8.43 0.64
C VAL A 81 -7.26 -8.28 1.82
N ASP A 82 -7.82 -8.07 3.01
CA ASP A 82 -7.05 -7.97 4.25
C ASP A 82 -6.22 -9.25 4.48
N GLY A 83 -4.98 -9.08 4.95
CA GLY A 83 -4.00 -10.15 5.13
C GLY A 83 -3.17 -10.47 3.89
N ASN A 84 -3.51 -9.95 2.70
CA ASN A 84 -2.64 -10.08 1.53
C ASN A 84 -1.28 -9.43 1.79
N LYS A 85 -0.20 -10.09 1.35
CA LYS A 85 1.15 -9.53 1.47
C LYS A 85 1.35 -8.36 0.53
N CYS A 86 2.08 -7.36 0.99
CA CYS A 86 2.28 -6.10 0.29
C CYS A 86 3.66 -5.51 0.54
N THR A 87 4.06 -4.55 -0.29
CA THR A 87 5.28 -3.77 -0.13
C THR A 87 4.99 -2.51 0.70
N VAL A 88 5.54 -2.42 1.92
CA VAL A 88 5.44 -1.21 2.76
C VAL A 88 6.34 -0.12 2.22
N SER A 89 7.55 -0.50 1.82
CA SER A 89 8.52 0.36 1.15
C SER A 89 9.13 -0.42 0.00
N LEU A 90 9.45 0.27 -1.08
CA LEU A 90 10.15 -0.28 -2.24
C LEU A 90 11.21 0.69 -2.73
N GLU A 91 12.44 0.22 -2.81
CA GLU A 91 13.59 0.95 -3.32
C GLU A 91 14.19 0.18 -4.50
N VAL A 92 14.28 0.81 -5.67
CA VAL A 92 14.97 0.22 -6.82
C VAL A 92 16.47 0.36 -6.60
N LEU A 93 17.13 -0.78 -6.46
CA LEU A 93 18.58 -0.84 -6.42
C LEU A 93 19.06 -0.89 -7.87
N GLY A 94 19.88 0.06 -8.30
CA GLY A 94 20.30 0.19 -9.69
C GLY A 94 20.62 -1.15 -10.36
N GLY A 95 19.93 -1.47 -11.45
CA GLY A 95 19.83 -2.83 -11.99
C GLY A 95 18.38 -3.30 -12.04
N ALA A 96 18.18 -4.62 -12.07
CA ALA A 96 16.87 -5.27 -12.05
C ALA A 96 16.59 -5.88 -10.67
N GLU A 97 16.79 -5.12 -9.59
CA GLU A 97 16.57 -5.57 -8.21
C GLU A 97 15.87 -4.49 -7.39
N VAL A 98 15.09 -4.92 -6.39
CA VAL A 98 14.41 -4.04 -5.45
C VAL A 98 14.63 -4.47 -4.02
N ASN A 99 14.86 -3.51 -3.14
CA ASN A 99 14.73 -3.70 -1.70
C ASN A 99 13.29 -3.45 -1.29
N VAL A 100 12.68 -4.41 -0.61
CA VAL A 100 11.32 -4.32 -0.12
C VAL A 100 11.25 -4.52 1.39
N THR A 101 10.39 -3.75 2.04
CA THR A 101 9.89 -4.08 3.38
C THR A 101 8.54 -4.76 3.22
N VAL A 102 8.41 -5.98 3.74
CA VAL A 102 7.19 -6.77 3.61
C VAL A 102 6.20 -6.40 4.70
N GLY A 103 4.94 -6.29 4.29
CA GLY A 103 3.81 -6.06 5.18
C GLY A 103 2.59 -6.87 4.79
N SER A 104 1.50 -6.56 5.46
CA SER A 104 0.19 -7.15 5.24
C SER A 104 -0.87 -6.05 5.09
N CYS A 105 -1.80 -6.24 4.14
CA CYS A 105 -2.90 -5.32 3.91
C CYS A 105 -3.90 -5.32 5.06
N ALA A 106 -4.31 -4.14 5.51
CA ALA A 106 -5.40 -3.94 6.44
C ALA A 106 -6.13 -2.64 6.09
N LEU A 107 -7.42 -2.73 5.76
CA LEU A 107 -8.28 -1.57 5.45
C LEU A 107 -7.70 -0.66 4.35
N GLY A 108 -7.07 -1.25 3.34
CA GLY A 108 -6.47 -0.51 2.23
C GLY A 108 -5.06 0.03 2.47
N CYS A 109 -4.49 -0.17 3.66
CA CYS A 109 -3.13 0.24 4.01
C CYS A 109 -2.20 -0.97 4.13
N CYS A 110 -0.95 -0.82 3.69
CA CYS A 110 0.09 -1.84 3.91
C CYS A 110 0.81 -1.56 5.23
N SER A 111 0.66 -2.45 6.22
CA SER A 111 1.37 -2.34 7.50
C SER A 111 2.54 -3.32 7.57
N PRO A 112 3.72 -2.91 8.07
CA PRO A 112 4.86 -3.82 8.17
C PRO A 112 4.57 -5.00 9.07
N ASP A 113 5.10 -6.16 8.69
CA ASP A 113 5.07 -7.35 9.52
C ASP A 113 5.84 -7.12 10.84
N SER A 114 5.52 -7.91 11.86
CA SER A 114 6.21 -7.88 13.15
C SER A 114 6.76 -9.28 13.48
N PRO A 115 8.09 -9.45 13.53
CA PRO A 115 9.12 -8.44 13.28
C PRO A 115 9.18 -8.00 11.80
N PRO A 116 9.70 -6.78 11.50
CA PRO A 116 9.87 -6.32 10.13
C PRO A 116 10.71 -7.28 9.29
N GLN A 117 10.27 -7.54 8.06
CA GLN A 117 11.00 -8.38 7.11
C GLN A 117 11.46 -7.53 5.93
N HIS A 118 12.76 -7.54 5.67
CA HIS A 118 13.38 -6.88 4.53
C HIS A 118 13.90 -7.93 3.55
N ARG A 119 13.70 -7.69 2.26
CA ARG A 119 14.12 -8.61 1.20
C ARG A 119 14.70 -7.84 0.02
N THR A 120 15.68 -8.43 -0.64
CA THR A 120 16.13 -7.99 -1.96
C THR A 120 15.55 -8.96 -2.98
N ILE A 121 14.71 -8.44 -3.88
CA ILE A 121 13.98 -9.22 -4.88
C ILE A 121 14.52 -8.85 -6.25
N PRO A 122 15.02 -9.81 -7.05
CA PRO A 122 15.27 -9.58 -8.46
C PRO A 122 13.95 -9.35 -9.20
N LEU A 123 13.89 -8.28 -9.96
CA LEU A 123 12.85 -7.99 -10.92
C LEU A 123 13.12 -8.88 -12.15
N THR A 124 12.22 -9.82 -12.44
CA THR A 124 12.34 -10.65 -13.64
C THR A 124 12.19 -9.78 -14.87
N ASP A 125 13.25 -9.69 -15.66
CA ASP A 125 13.23 -9.11 -17.01
C ASP A 125 12.84 -10.24 -17.97
N GLU A 126 11.65 -10.20 -18.59
CA GLU A 126 11.22 -11.23 -19.56
C GLU A 126 12.20 -11.36 -20.75
N ARG A 127 13.12 -10.39 -20.92
CA ARG A 127 14.13 -10.40 -21.97
C ARG A 127 15.31 -11.36 -21.73
N SER A 128 15.41 -11.98 -20.55
CA SER A 128 16.53 -12.88 -20.21
C SER A 128 16.16 -14.37 -20.22
N GLY A 129 15.20 -14.78 -21.05
CA GLY A 129 15.03 -16.17 -21.50
C GLY A 129 15.80 -16.40 -22.79
N GLY A 130 16.90 -17.16 -22.73
CA GLY A 130 17.79 -17.47 -23.86
C GLY A 130 17.20 -18.35 -24.96
#